data_AF-A0A7S1Z042-F1
#
_entry.id   AF-A0A7S1Z042-F1
#
_cell.length_a   1.000
_cell.length_b   1.000
_cell.length_c   1.000
_cell.angle_alpha   90.00
_cell.angle_beta   90.00
_cell.angle_gamma   90.00
#
_symmetry.space_group_name_H-M   'P 1'
#
loop_
_entity.id
_entity.type
_entity.pdbx_description
1 polymer ?
#
loop_
_entity_poly.entity_id
_entity_poly.type
_entity_poly.pdbx_seq_one_letter_code
_entity_poly.pdbx_strand_id
1 'polypeptide(L)'
;MILRGLHVNVDKVKMILRPDKSVITEPHHVWPSLTDEQWIKVEVALKDLILADYGKKNNVNVSSLTQSEIRDIILGMEIAPPSLQRQQVAEIEAQAREQSQMTATTTKTTNVHGEQIVVTTTTQYEAATFSSKTDWRVRAISATNLHLRTKHIYVSSEDISEDGLTYVLPKNVLGKFITIADLRTQIAGYLYGVTPPDNDQVREVRCIVMVPQVGNHQCVTLPKKLPEHEMLNDMEPLGWIHTQPK
;
A
#
# COMPACT_ATOMS: atom_id res chain seq x y z
N MET A 1 -1.37 10.47 11.55
CA MET A 1 -2.10 10.56 12.82
C MET A 1 -1.38 11.31 13.92
N ILE A 2 -0.13 11.00 14.25
CA ILE A 2 0.60 11.65 15.37
C ILE A 2 0.57 13.18 15.25
N LEU A 3 0.92 13.73 14.09
CA LEU A 3 0.90 15.19 13.85
C LEU A 3 -0.50 15.80 14.01
N ARG A 4 -1.54 15.08 13.57
CA ARG A 4 -2.94 15.52 13.76
C ARG A 4 -3.32 15.51 15.23
N GLY A 5 -2.95 14.47 15.98
CA GLY A 5 -3.14 14.40 17.42
C GLY A 5 -2.38 15.50 18.16
N LEU A 6 -1.15 15.82 17.77
CA LEU A 6 -0.37 16.92 18.35
C LEU A 6 -1.07 18.27 18.13
N HIS A 7 -1.70 18.48 16.98
CA HIS A 7 -2.51 19.68 16.73
C HIS A 7 -3.77 19.75 17.61
N VAL A 8 -4.35 18.59 17.96
CA VAL A 8 -5.53 18.49 18.84
C VAL A 8 -5.15 18.72 20.31
N ASN A 9 -4.20 17.94 20.83
CA ASN A 9 -3.76 18.03 22.21
C ASN A 9 -2.33 17.48 22.35
N VAL A 10 -1.36 18.40 22.42
CA VAL A 10 0.07 18.07 22.51
C VAL A 10 0.38 17.19 23.72
N ASP A 11 -0.15 17.52 24.89
CA ASP A 11 0.21 16.87 26.15
C ASP A 11 -0.30 15.44 26.21
N LYS A 12 -1.56 15.21 25.83
CA LYS A 12 -2.13 13.86 25.74
C LYS A 12 -1.38 13.00 24.72
N VAL A 13 -1.00 13.55 23.58
CA VAL A 13 -0.21 12.78 22.60
C VAL A 13 1.17 12.43 23.13
N LYS A 14 1.85 13.33 23.84
CA LYS A 14 3.13 13.00 24.49
C LYS A 14 2.98 11.86 25.50
N MET A 15 1.90 11.87 26.29
CA MET A 15 1.58 10.77 27.21
C MET A 15 1.30 9.46 26.48
N ILE A 16 0.54 9.50 25.37
CA ILE A 16 0.23 8.31 24.56
C ILE A 16 1.52 7.72 23.95
N LEU A 17 2.43 8.57 23.46
CA LEU A 17 3.69 8.13 22.85
C LEU A 17 4.69 7.58 23.87
N ARG A 18 4.61 8.03 25.13
CA ARG A 18 5.52 7.60 26.22
C ARG A 18 4.71 7.25 27.48
N PRO A 19 4.01 6.10 27.48
CA PRO A 19 3.16 5.71 28.61
C PRO A 19 3.97 5.25 29.83
N ASP A 20 5.21 4.76 29.61
CA ASP A 20 6.09 4.29 30.67
C ASP A 20 7.54 4.71 30.40
N LYS A 21 8.35 4.75 31.48
CA LYS A 21 9.78 5.11 31.46
C LYS A 21 10.65 4.12 30.68
N SER A 22 10.16 2.91 30.45
CA SER A 22 10.82 1.90 29.62
C SER A 22 10.92 2.29 28.14
N VAL A 23 10.05 3.20 27.67
CA VAL A 23 10.01 3.64 26.27
C VAL A 23 11.05 4.73 26.04
N ILE A 24 12.15 4.37 25.38
CA ILE A 24 13.21 5.30 24.99
C ILE A 24 13.05 5.77 23.53
N THR A 25 13.56 6.96 23.25
CA THR A 25 13.74 7.46 21.88
C THR A 25 15.23 7.51 21.62
N GLU A 26 15.69 6.81 20.59
CA GLU A 26 17.10 6.80 20.22
C GLU A 26 17.58 8.20 19.82
N PRO A 27 18.87 8.55 20.02
CA PRO A 27 19.38 9.90 19.73
C PRO A 27 19.18 10.37 18.27
N HIS A 28 19.05 9.43 17.33
CA HIS A 28 18.88 9.67 15.90
C HIS A 28 17.42 9.44 15.42
N HIS A 29 16.50 9.12 16.33
CA HIS A 29 15.09 8.92 16.03
C HIS A 29 14.23 10.08 16.55
N VAL A 30 13.20 10.46 15.80
CA VAL A 30 12.22 11.47 16.20
C VAL A 30 11.12 10.88 17.10
N TRP A 31 10.78 9.61 16.86
CA TRP A 31 9.69 8.89 17.54
C TRP A 31 10.24 7.80 18.46
N PRO A 32 9.51 7.45 19.54
CA PRO A 32 9.92 6.39 20.45
C PRO A 32 10.06 5.04 19.75
N SER A 33 11.03 4.24 20.22
CA SER A 33 11.24 2.88 19.74
C SER A 33 10.20 1.96 20.38
N LEU A 34 9.16 1.61 19.63
CA LEU A 34 8.05 0.75 20.05
C LEU A 34 7.97 -0.48 19.14
N THR A 35 7.46 -1.60 19.66
CA THR A 35 7.14 -2.79 18.84
C THR A 35 5.88 -2.56 18.00
N ASP A 36 5.65 -3.41 17.01
CA ASP A 36 4.46 -3.31 16.16
C ASP A 36 3.15 -3.44 16.97
N GLU A 37 3.08 -4.32 17.98
CA GLU A 37 1.89 -4.42 18.83
C GLU A 37 1.67 -3.17 19.69
N GLN A 38 2.75 -2.51 20.12
CA GLN A 38 2.67 -1.25 20.85
C GLN A 38 2.22 -0.11 19.95
N TRP A 39 2.69 -0.07 18.70
CA TRP A 39 2.25 0.92 17.71
C TRP A 39 0.76 0.82 17.41
N ILE A 40 0.21 -0.39 17.31
CA ILE A 40 -1.24 -0.59 17.12
C ILE A 40 -2.03 0.06 18.28
N LYS A 41 -1.58 -0.13 19.53
CA LYS A 41 -2.23 0.48 20.70
C LYS A 41 -2.15 2.02 20.67
N VAL A 42 -0.99 2.56 20.30
CA VAL A 42 -0.77 4.01 20.14
C VAL A 42 -1.68 4.57 19.05
N GLU A 43 -1.80 3.87 17.93
CA GLU A 43 -2.67 4.28 16.82
C GLU A 43 -4.14 4.34 17.26
N VAL A 44 -4.66 3.31 17.93
CA VAL A 44 -6.04 3.33 18.45
C VAL A 44 -6.25 4.50 19.41
N ALA A 45 -5.34 4.72 20.35
CA ALA A 45 -5.44 5.82 21.32
C ALA A 45 -5.41 7.21 20.66
N LEU A 46 -4.58 7.40 19.63
CA LEU A 46 -4.52 8.65 18.87
C LEU A 46 -5.80 8.88 18.05
N LYS A 47 -6.40 7.81 17.51
CA LYS A 47 -7.65 7.90 16.74
C LYS A 47 -8.77 8.36 17.66
N ASP A 48 -8.89 7.73 18.82
CA ASP A 48 -9.94 8.04 19.79
C ASP A 48 -9.79 9.47 20.32
N LEU A 49 -8.56 9.93 20.54
CA LEU A 49 -8.28 11.33 20.92
C LEU A 49 -8.77 12.33 19.86
N ILE A 50 -8.47 12.08 18.58
CA ILE A 50 -8.86 12.97 17.48
C ILE A 50 -10.39 12.99 17.30
N LEU A 51 -11.01 11.81 17.33
CA LEU A 51 -12.46 11.69 17.16
C LEU A 51 -13.22 12.30 18.34
N ALA A 52 -12.74 12.14 19.58
CA ALA A 52 -13.34 12.75 20.75
C ALA A 52 -13.31 14.30 20.69
N ASP A 53 -12.21 14.88 20.22
CA ASP A 53 -12.12 16.34 20.02
C ASP A 53 -13.09 16.81 18.92
N TYR A 54 -13.16 16.09 17.81
CA TYR A 54 -14.10 16.41 16.72
C TYR A 54 -15.56 16.33 17.19
N GLY A 55 -15.93 15.26 17.90
CA GLY A 55 -17.28 15.08 18.42
C GLY A 55 -17.66 16.18 19.42
N LYS A 56 -16.71 16.61 20.26
CA LYS A 56 -16.93 17.72 21.20
C LYS A 56 -17.06 19.07 20.50
N LYS A 57 -16.24 19.36 19.49
CA LYS A 57 -16.28 20.64 18.75
C LYS A 57 -17.53 20.79 17.89
N ASN A 58 -17.97 19.71 17.25
CA ASN A 58 -19.10 19.74 16.33
C ASN A 58 -20.41 19.24 16.94
N ASN A 59 -20.40 18.88 18.23
CA ASN A 59 -21.54 18.31 18.95
C ASN A 59 -22.13 17.07 18.24
N VAL A 60 -21.24 16.19 17.74
CA VAL A 60 -21.59 14.95 17.02
C VAL A 60 -21.21 13.75 17.88
N ASN A 61 -22.08 12.74 17.93
CA ASN A 61 -21.75 11.47 18.56
C ASN A 61 -20.79 10.66 17.67
N VAL A 62 -19.56 10.43 18.15
CA VAL A 62 -18.51 9.72 17.44
C VAL A 62 -18.94 8.31 16.97
N SER A 63 -19.81 7.64 17.73
CA SER A 63 -20.31 6.30 17.36
C SER A 63 -21.21 6.28 16.13
N SER A 64 -21.73 7.43 15.70
CA SER A 64 -22.58 7.55 14.51
C SER A 64 -21.80 7.77 13.22
N LEU A 65 -20.47 7.93 13.29
CA LEU A 65 -19.61 8.18 12.13
C LEU A 65 -19.32 6.89 11.36
N THR A 66 -19.41 6.98 10.03
CA THR A 66 -18.98 5.95 9.08
C THR A 66 -17.45 5.86 8.99
N GLN A 67 -16.92 4.76 8.45
CA GLN A 67 -15.47 4.58 8.28
C GLN A 67 -14.84 5.62 7.33
N SER A 68 -15.59 6.08 6.32
CA SER A 68 -15.16 7.16 5.43
C SER A 68 -15.05 8.49 6.17
N GLU A 69 -16.06 8.86 6.98
CA GLU A 69 -16.03 10.10 7.76
C GLU A 69 -14.90 10.08 8.80
N ILE A 70 -14.68 8.93 9.48
CA ILE A 70 -13.56 8.77 10.40
C ILE A 70 -12.22 9.02 9.69
N ARG A 71 -12.04 8.45 8.49
CA ARG A 71 -10.83 8.66 7.68
C ARG A 71 -10.65 10.14 7.34
N ASP A 72 -11.70 10.80 6.88
CA ASP A 72 -11.66 12.19 6.44
C ASP A 72 -11.35 13.15 7.61
N ILE A 73 -11.90 12.90 8.81
CA ILE A 73 -11.57 13.65 10.04
C ILE A 73 -10.09 13.52 10.39
N ILE A 74 -9.55 12.29 10.31
CA ILE A 74 -8.15 12.00 10.64
C ILE A 74 -7.20 12.66 9.63
N LEU A 75 -7.57 12.66 8.35
CA LEU A 75 -6.82 13.31 7.27
C LEU A 75 -6.92 14.84 7.33
N GLY A 76 -7.87 15.38 8.11
CA GLY A 76 -8.01 16.80 8.34
C GLY A 76 -8.82 17.53 7.27
N MET A 77 -9.70 16.81 6.56
CA MET A 77 -10.67 17.43 5.66
C MET A 77 -11.72 18.17 6.49
N GLU A 78 -12.13 19.36 6.04
CA GLU A 78 -13.25 20.09 6.63
C GLU A 78 -14.55 19.36 6.29
N ILE A 79 -14.97 18.45 7.16
CA ILE A 79 -16.29 17.85 7.06
C ILE A 79 -17.28 18.86 7.62
N ALA A 80 -18.02 19.53 6.73
CA ALA A 80 -19.18 20.32 7.11
C ALA A 80 -20.09 19.44 7.99
N PRO A 81 -20.58 19.95 9.15
CA PRO A 81 -21.44 19.17 10.03
C PRO A 81 -22.55 18.47 9.24
N PRO A 82 -22.86 17.18 9.50
CA PRO A 82 -23.83 16.41 8.71
C PRO A 82 -25.20 17.07 8.58
N SER A 83 -25.57 17.92 9.54
CA SER A 83 -26.78 18.74 9.53
C SER A 83 -26.80 19.76 8.39
N LEU A 84 -25.68 20.45 8.15
CA LEU A 84 -25.53 21.43 7.07
C LEU A 84 -25.37 20.74 5.72
N GLN A 85 -24.70 19.59 5.66
CA GLN A 85 -24.49 18.86 4.41
C GLN A 85 -25.80 18.35 3.78
N ARG A 86 -26.76 17.85 4.59
CA ARG A 86 -28.08 17.46 4.04
C ARG A 86 -28.92 18.66 3.57
N GLN A 87 -28.78 19.83 4.21
CA GLN A 87 -29.50 21.04 3.81
C GLN A 87 -28.87 21.71 2.58
N GLN A 88 -27.54 21.76 2.52
CA GLN A 88 -26.79 22.33 1.41
C GLN A 88 -26.85 21.46 0.16
N VAL A 89 -26.96 20.12 0.25
CA VAL A 89 -27.15 19.27 -0.95
C VAL A 89 -28.47 19.61 -1.66
N ALA A 90 -29.53 19.94 -0.91
CA ALA A 90 -30.81 20.36 -1.49
C ALA A 90 -30.75 21.78 -2.10
N GLU A 91 -29.99 22.70 -1.51
CA GLU A 91 -29.78 24.05 -2.08
C GLU A 91 -28.80 24.06 -3.26
N ILE A 92 -27.77 23.20 -3.25
CA ILE A 92 -26.78 23.06 -4.33
C ILE A 92 -27.41 22.39 -5.56
N GLU A 93 -28.29 21.40 -5.40
CA GLU A 93 -29.06 20.85 -6.54
C GLU A 93 -29.96 21.90 -7.19
N ALA A 94 -30.50 22.85 -6.42
CA ALA A 94 -31.31 23.95 -6.93
C ALA A 94 -30.47 25.05 -7.62
N GLN A 95 -29.26 25.33 -7.13
CA GLN A 95 -28.37 26.38 -7.68
C GLN A 95 -27.42 25.91 -8.80
N ALA A 96 -27.15 24.60 -8.92
CA ALA A 96 -26.28 24.04 -9.96
C ALA A 96 -26.85 24.15 -11.40
N ARG A 97 -28.09 24.64 -11.57
CA ARG A 97 -28.68 24.91 -12.89
C ARG A 97 -28.37 26.30 -13.47
N GLU A 98 -27.81 27.25 -12.71
CA GLU A 98 -27.78 28.65 -13.20
C GLU A 98 -26.46 29.42 -13.23
N GLN A 99 -25.32 28.94 -12.72
CA GLN A 99 -24.07 29.70 -12.82
C GLN A 99 -22.85 28.85 -13.18
N SER A 100 -22.73 28.55 -14.48
CA SER A 100 -21.49 28.07 -15.10
C SER A 100 -20.70 29.27 -15.63
N GLN A 101 -19.91 29.94 -14.77
CA GLN A 101 -18.77 30.75 -15.18
C GLN A 101 -17.91 31.07 -13.96
N MET A 102 -16.70 30.50 -13.88
CA MET A 102 -15.45 31.26 -13.85
C MET A 102 -14.22 30.35 -13.63
N THR A 103 -13.26 30.55 -14.55
CA THR A 103 -11.80 30.35 -14.46
C THR A 103 -11.25 28.99 -14.06
N ALA A 104 -11.15 28.11 -15.05
CA ALA A 104 -10.34 26.90 -14.99
C ALA A 104 -9.19 27.00 -15.99
N THR A 105 -7.93 26.98 -15.53
CA THR A 105 -6.77 27.03 -16.42
C THR A 105 -6.54 25.64 -16.99
N THR A 106 -6.71 25.51 -18.31
CA THR A 106 -6.58 24.24 -19.02
C THR A 106 -5.18 24.12 -19.60
N THR A 107 -4.42 23.12 -19.18
CA THR A 107 -3.12 22.79 -19.79
C THR A 107 -3.31 21.63 -20.76
N LYS A 108 -2.89 21.82 -22.02
CA LYS A 108 -2.92 20.80 -23.07
C LYS A 108 -1.52 20.21 -23.26
N THR A 109 -1.40 18.88 -23.14
CA THR A 109 -0.15 18.17 -23.38
C THR A 109 -0.41 16.96 -24.27
N THR A 110 0.51 16.67 -25.20
CA THR A 110 0.35 15.57 -26.18
C THR A 110 1.24 14.40 -25.80
N ASN A 111 0.70 13.18 -25.77
CA ASN A 111 1.53 11.98 -25.58
C ASN A 111 2.27 11.59 -26.88
N VAL A 112 3.19 10.63 -26.80
CA VAL A 112 3.99 10.15 -27.94
C VAL A 112 3.18 9.50 -29.07
N HIS A 113 1.92 9.17 -28.82
CA HIS A 113 0.95 8.63 -29.78
C HIS A 113 -0.03 9.68 -30.33
N GLY A 114 0.17 10.98 -30.01
CA GLY A 114 -0.61 12.08 -30.59
C GLY A 114 -1.95 12.36 -29.90
N GLU A 115 -2.28 11.65 -28.81
CA GLU A 115 -3.49 11.94 -28.04
C GLU A 115 -3.30 13.17 -27.15
N GLN A 116 -4.30 14.06 -27.21
CA GLN A 116 -4.32 15.29 -26.40
C GLN A 116 -4.89 14.99 -25.02
N ILE A 117 -4.06 15.16 -23.99
CA ILE A 117 -4.51 15.12 -22.60
C ILE A 117 -4.81 16.56 -22.18
N VAL A 118 -6.05 16.79 -21.78
CA VAL A 118 -6.55 18.10 -21.34
C VAL A 118 -6.76 18.03 -19.83
N VAL A 119 -5.83 18.59 -19.06
CA VAL A 119 -5.94 18.64 -17.59
C VAL A 119 -6.38 20.04 -17.19
N THR A 120 -7.51 20.08 -16.48
CA THR A 120 -8.10 21.33 -15.98
C THR A 120 -7.82 21.42 -14.49
N THR A 121 -6.92 22.32 -14.10
CA THR A 121 -6.53 22.49 -12.69
C THR A 121 -7.24 23.72 -12.13
N THR A 122 -8.01 23.54 -11.07
CA THR A 122 -8.84 24.60 -10.45
C THR A 122 -8.16 25.32 -9.28
N THR A 123 -6.97 24.91 -8.82
CA THR A 123 -6.29 25.57 -7.70
C THR A 123 -4.79 25.81 -7.93
N GLN A 124 -4.30 27.00 -7.54
CA GLN A 124 -2.92 27.46 -7.76
C GLN A 124 -1.89 26.83 -6.80
N TYR A 125 -2.36 26.13 -5.75
CA TYR A 125 -1.52 25.48 -4.73
C TYR A 125 -0.82 24.22 -5.23
N GLU A 126 -1.42 23.50 -6.17
CA GLU A 126 -0.85 22.24 -6.70
C GLU A 126 0.32 22.47 -7.67
N ALA A 127 0.50 23.69 -8.18
CA ALA A 127 1.57 24.02 -9.13
C ALA A 127 2.97 24.15 -8.47
N ALA A 128 3.04 24.45 -7.17
CA ALA A 128 4.32 24.73 -6.49
C ALA A 128 5.03 23.48 -5.93
N THR A 129 4.34 22.34 -5.83
CA THR A 129 4.91 21.10 -5.26
C THR A 129 4.60 19.90 -6.14
N PHE A 130 4.82 20.03 -7.45
CA PHE A 130 4.92 18.87 -8.33
C PHE A 130 6.33 18.25 -8.20
N SER A 131 6.60 17.68 -7.04
CA SER A 131 7.61 16.63 -6.90
C SER A 131 6.98 15.36 -7.47
N SER A 132 7.55 14.78 -8.53
CA SER A 132 7.09 13.46 -9.00
C SER A 132 7.26 12.47 -7.84
N LYS A 133 6.16 12.13 -7.17
CA LYS A 133 6.08 11.38 -5.89
C LYS A 133 6.58 9.93 -5.93
N THR A 134 7.47 9.57 -6.85
CA THR A 134 8.16 8.27 -6.84
C THR A 134 9.58 8.48 -7.33
N ASP A 135 10.54 8.30 -6.43
CA ASP A 135 11.97 8.27 -6.74
C ASP A 135 12.32 6.97 -7.48
N TRP A 136 11.75 6.82 -8.68
CA TRP A 136 11.91 5.65 -9.53
C TRP A 136 13.36 5.51 -9.99
N ARG A 137 14.11 6.62 -10.09
CA ARG A 137 15.52 6.61 -10.48
C ARG A 137 16.39 5.98 -9.41
N VAL A 138 16.28 6.42 -8.15
CA VAL A 138 17.06 5.82 -7.06
C VAL A 138 16.69 4.35 -6.88
N ARG A 139 15.40 3.99 -7.01
CA ARG A 139 14.96 2.59 -6.99
C ARG A 139 15.53 1.77 -8.14
N ALA A 140 15.49 2.27 -9.37
CA ALA A 140 16.03 1.57 -10.54
C ALA A 140 17.54 1.31 -10.40
N ILE A 141 18.30 2.29 -9.91
CA ILE A 141 19.74 2.13 -9.62
C ILE A 141 19.95 1.12 -8.49
N SER A 142 19.14 1.16 -7.43
CA SER A 142 19.27 0.25 -6.30
C SER A 142 18.90 -1.19 -6.67
N ALA A 143 17.93 -1.38 -7.57
CA ALA A 143 17.49 -2.69 -8.04
C ALA A 143 18.59 -3.45 -8.79
N THR A 144 19.56 -2.76 -9.42
CA THR A 144 20.69 -3.44 -10.10
C THR A 144 21.53 -4.28 -9.13
N ASN A 145 21.47 -3.98 -7.83
CA ASN A 145 22.21 -4.71 -6.79
C ASN A 145 21.43 -5.89 -6.18
N LEU A 146 20.19 -6.17 -6.62
CA LEU A 146 19.39 -7.29 -6.09
C LEU A 146 20.05 -8.65 -6.28
N HIS A 147 20.82 -8.83 -7.36
CA HIS A 147 21.59 -10.05 -7.61
C HIS A 147 22.59 -10.37 -6.48
N LEU A 148 23.04 -9.38 -5.70
CA LEU A 148 23.92 -9.62 -4.55
C LEU A 148 23.20 -10.38 -3.43
N ARG A 149 21.87 -10.23 -3.32
CA ARG A 149 21.04 -10.93 -2.32
C ARG A 149 20.89 -12.42 -2.61
N THR A 150 21.14 -12.88 -3.84
CA THR A 150 21.06 -14.31 -4.19
C THR A 150 22.21 -15.13 -3.62
N LYS A 151 23.23 -14.49 -3.03
CA LYS A 151 24.37 -15.18 -2.38
C LYS A 151 24.00 -15.78 -1.04
N HIS A 152 23.11 -15.12 -0.28
CA HIS A 152 22.69 -15.54 1.05
C HIS A 152 21.18 -15.72 1.06
N ILE A 153 20.74 -16.98 0.92
CA ILE A 153 19.33 -17.36 0.91
C ILE A 153 19.06 -18.17 2.16
N TYR A 154 18.11 -17.70 2.97
CA TYR A 154 17.61 -18.41 4.14
C TYR A 154 16.25 -18.99 3.80
N VAL A 155 16.05 -20.26 4.14
CA VAL A 155 14.78 -20.96 3.95
C VAL A 155 14.20 -21.19 5.34
N SER A 156 12.93 -20.84 5.53
CA SER A 156 12.24 -21.14 6.79
C SER A 156 12.07 -22.65 6.88
N SER A 157 12.61 -23.26 7.93
CA SER A 157 12.42 -24.66 8.26
C SER A 157 11.49 -24.74 9.46
N GLU A 158 10.18 -24.70 9.20
CA GLU A 158 9.17 -25.11 10.19
C GLU A 158 9.07 -26.64 10.22
N ASP A 159 8.53 -27.20 11.31
CA ASP A 159 8.43 -28.64 11.53
C ASP A 159 7.68 -29.31 10.36
N ILE A 160 8.39 -30.19 9.65
CA ILE A 160 7.88 -30.90 8.48
C ILE A 160 6.95 -32.01 8.97
N SER A 161 5.67 -31.95 8.63
CA SER A 161 4.76 -33.09 8.84
C SER A 161 5.11 -34.21 7.86
N GLU A 162 5.12 -35.46 8.32
CA GLU A 162 5.41 -36.64 7.46
C GLU A 162 4.43 -36.79 6.27
N ASP A 163 3.22 -36.22 6.37
CA ASP A 163 2.20 -36.20 5.30
C ASP A 163 2.29 -34.96 4.38
N GLY A 164 3.31 -34.11 4.54
CA GLY A 164 3.43 -32.84 3.81
C GLY A 164 4.06 -32.98 2.42
N LEU A 165 3.54 -32.22 1.44
CA LEU A 165 4.17 -32.11 0.12
C LEU A 165 5.47 -31.30 0.19
N THR A 166 6.53 -31.82 -0.43
CA THR A 166 7.82 -31.14 -0.51
C THR A 166 7.99 -30.44 -1.87
N TYR A 167 8.15 -29.11 -1.86
CA TYR A 167 8.36 -28.33 -3.07
C TYR A 167 9.85 -28.04 -3.30
N VAL A 168 10.36 -28.39 -4.47
CA VAL A 168 11.75 -28.17 -4.86
C VAL A 168 11.82 -27.01 -5.86
N LEU A 169 12.46 -25.91 -5.45
CA LEU A 169 12.62 -24.71 -6.28
C LEU A 169 14.06 -24.59 -6.85
N PRO A 170 14.25 -24.60 -8.18
CA PRO A 170 15.57 -24.43 -8.78
C PRO A 170 16.20 -23.07 -8.46
N LYS A 171 17.46 -23.08 -8.01
CA LYS A 171 18.19 -21.89 -7.59
C LYS A 171 18.36 -20.84 -8.69
N ASN A 172 18.53 -21.27 -9.94
CA ASN A 172 18.64 -20.38 -11.10
C ASN A 172 17.34 -19.61 -11.36
N VAL A 173 16.19 -20.28 -11.21
CA VAL A 173 14.87 -19.68 -11.40
C VAL A 173 14.59 -18.67 -10.28
N LEU A 174 14.85 -19.06 -9.02
CA LEU A 174 14.77 -18.15 -7.87
C LEU A 174 15.70 -16.94 -8.02
N GLY A 175 16.95 -17.16 -8.42
CA GLY A 175 17.93 -16.09 -8.62
C GLY A 175 17.51 -15.09 -9.70
N LYS A 176 16.94 -15.57 -10.81
CA LYS A 176 16.37 -14.69 -11.84
C LYS A 176 15.17 -13.91 -11.32
N PHE A 177 14.26 -14.57 -10.58
CA PHE A 177 13.07 -13.92 -10.02
C PHE A 177 13.44 -12.78 -9.06
N ILE A 178 14.44 -12.97 -8.19
CA ILE A 178 14.96 -11.93 -7.30
C ILE A 178 15.58 -10.77 -8.11
N THR A 179 16.27 -11.07 -9.20
CA THR A 179 16.99 -10.06 -10.01
C THR A 179 16.04 -9.13 -10.77
N ILE A 180 14.86 -9.61 -11.17
CA ILE A 180 13.85 -8.81 -11.88
C ILE A 180 12.88 -8.08 -10.94
N ALA A 181 13.04 -8.25 -9.62
CA ALA A 181 12.17 -7.65 -8.62
C ALA A 181 12.46 -6.16 -8.38
N ASP A 182 11.66 -5.55 -7.50
CA ASP A 182 11.87 -4.20 -6.98
C ASP A 182 12.03 -4.24 -5.46
N LEU A 183 12.66 -3.19 -4.91
CA LEU A 183 12.91 -3.08 -3.47
C LEU A 183 11.68 -2.68 -2.66
N ARG A 184 10.68 -2.07 -3.31
CA ARG A 184 9.49 -1.51 -2.64
C ARG A 184 8.18 -2.05 -3.21
N THR A 185 8.17 -2.38 -4.49
CA THR A 185 6.97 -2.84 -5.19
C THR A 185 6.98 -4.35 -5.22
N GLN A 186 5.90 -4.98 -4.75
CA GLN A 186 5.76 -6.44 -4.83
C GLN A 186 5.63 -6.87 -6.29
N ILE A 187 6.31 -7.96 -6.63
CA ILE A 187 6.10 -8.70 -7.88
C ILE A 187 5.72 -10.13 -7.55
N ALA A 188 4.93 -10.77 -8.43
CA ALA A 188 4.50 -12.14 -8.31
C ALA A 188 4.65 -12.92 -9.62
N GLY A 189 4.70 -14.24 -9.50
CA GLY A 189 4.65 -15.17 -10.62
C GLY A 189 3.97 -16.47 -10.24
N TYR A 190 3.38 -17.15 -11.23
CA TYR A 190 2.76 -18.46 -11.02
C TYR A 190 3.81 -19.57 -11.13
N LEU A 191 3.77 -20.53 -10.21
CA LEU A 191 4.65 -21.68 -10.20
C LEU A 191 4.03 -22.80 -11.02
N TYR A 192 4.80 -23.32 -11.97
CA TYR A 192 4.44 -24.52 -12.74
C TYR A 192 5.55 -25.55 -12.63
N GLY A 193 5.16 -26.81 -12.58
CA GLY A 193 6.10 -27.89 -12.37
C GLY A 193 5.50 -29.25 -12.63
N VAL A 194 6.19 -30.28 -12.14
CA VAL A 194 5.80 -31.68 -12.33
C VAL A 194 5.99 -32.46 -11.03
N THR A 195 5.12 -33.42 -10.80
CA THR A 195 5.36 -34.49 -9.83
C THR A 195 6.28 -35.52 -10.47
N PRO A 196 7.45 -35.82 -9.89
CA PRO A 196 8.38 -36.77 -10.50
C PRO A 196 7.84 -38.21 -10.31
N PRO A 197 8.08 -39.13 -11.25
CA PRO A 197 7.46 -40.45 -11.27
C PRO A 197 7.96 -41.40 -10.18
N ASP A 198 9.04 -41.04 -9.50
CA ASP A 198 9.67 -41.79 -8.42
C ASP A 198 9.12 -41.43 -7.03
N ASN A 199 8.51 -40.24 -6.86
CA ASN A 199 8.00 -39.79 -5.57
C ASN A 199 6.79 -38.84 -5.68
N ASP A 200 5.61 -39.36 -5.36
CA ASP A 200 4.34 -38.62 -5.38
C ASP A 200 4.22 -37.52 -4.33
N GLN A 201 5.11 -37.45 -3.33
CA GLN A 201 5.12 -36.41 -2.29
C GLN A 201 5.98 -35.20 -2.67
N VAL A 202 6.70 -35.27 -3.78
CA VAL A 202 7.58 -34.17 -4.24
C VAL A 202 6.90 -33.40 -5.37
N ARG A 203 7.08 -32.08 -5.37
CA ARG A 203 6.67 -31.18 -6.46
C ARG A 203 7.89 -30.41 -6.94
N GLU A 204 8.34 -30.69 -8.16
CA GLU A 204 9.48 -29.99 -8.75
C GLU A 204 9.01 -28.77 -9.53
N VAL A 205 9.37 -27.57 -9.07
CA VAL A 205 9.10 -26.34 -9.83
C VAL A 205 10.01 -26.30 -11.05
N ARG A 206 9.42 -26.19 -12.25
CA ARG A 206 10.16 -26.11 -13.51
C ARG A 206 10.24 -24.69 -14.05
N CYS A 207 9.23 -23.87 -13.82
CA CYS A 207 9.25 -22.46 -14.24
C CYS A 207 8.39 -21.55 -13.35
N ILE A 208 8.67 -20.24 -13.45
CA ILE A 208 7.84 -19.17 -12.92
C ILE A 208 7.27 -18.41 -14.12
N VAL A 209 5.94 -18.35 -14.22
CA VAL A 209 5.24 -17.62 -15.27
C VAL A 209 4.93 -16.21 -14.78
N MET A 210 5.55 -15.23 -15.42
CA MET A 210 5.26 -13.82 -15.19
C MET A 210 4.06 -13.41 -16.04
N VAL A 211 3.04 -12.88 -15.38
CA VAL A 211 1.83 -12.34 -16.03
C VAL A 211 1.81 -10.81 -15.92
N PRO A 212 1.03 -10.11 -16.78
CA PRO A 212 0.78 -8.69 -16.61
C PRO A 212 0.26 -8.41 -15.21
N GLN A 213 0.93 -7.55 -14.46
CA GLN A 213 0.65 -7.36 -13.03
C GLN A 213 0.86 -5.91 -12.61
N VAL A 214 0.12 -5.50 -11.58
CA VAL A 214 0.26 -4.18 -10.95
C VAL A 214 0.55 -4.38 -9.47
N GLY A 215 1.79 -4.09 -9.08
CA GLY A 215 2.23 -4.17 -7.70
C GLY A 215 2.22 -2.83 -6.97
N ASN A 216 2.07 -2.88 -5.64
CA ASN A 216 2.41 -1.80 -4.73
C ASN A 216 3.21 -2.37 -3.53
N HIS A 217 3.40 -1.62 -2.45
CA HIS A 217 4.17 -2.07 -1.29
C HIS A 217 3.46 -3.13 -0.44
N GLN A 218 2.13 -3.20 -0.51
CA GLN A 218 1.29 -4.08 0.30
C GLN A 218 0.76 -5.29 -0.45
N CYS A 219 0.46 -5.15 -1.74
CA CYS A 219 -0.13 -6.21 -2.54
C CYS A 219 0.27 -6.14 -4.01
N VAL A 220 -0.06 -7.21 -4.73
CA VAL A 220 0.10 -7.35 -6.17
C VAL A 220 -1.20 -7.84 -6.78
N THR A 221 -1.64 -7.17 -7.85
CA THR A 221 -2.86 -7.53 -8.59
C THR A 221 -2.46 -8.29 -9.84
N LEU A 222 -3.03 -9.48 -10.01
CA LEU A 222 -2.80 -10.38 -11.13
C LEU A 222 -4.10 -10.54 -11.96
N PRO A 223 -4.01 -10.93 -13.24
CA PRO A 223 -5.18 -11.25 -14.05
C PRO A 223 -5.92 -12.46 -13.46
N LYS A 224 -7.25 -12.48 -13.59
CA LYS A 224 -8.08 -13.58 -13.08
C LYS A 224 -7.88 -14.89 -13.85
N LYS A 225 -7.52 -14.80 -15.13
CA LYS A 225 -7.30 -15.95 -16.01
C LYS A 225 -5.87 -16.45 -15.82
N LEU A 226 -5.72 -17.76 -15.59
CA LEU A 226 -4.42 -18.40 -15.57
C LEU A 226 -3.74 -18.33 -16.95
N PRO A 227 -2.40 -18.28 -17.01
CA PRO A 227 -1.68 -18.27 -18.27
C PRO A 227 -1.88 -19.59 -19.03
N GLU A 228 -2.14 -19.48 -20.33
CA GLU A 228 -2.23 -20.61 -21.26
C GLU A 228 -1.08 -20.50 -22.25
N HIS A 229 -0.29 -21.55 -22.37
CA HIS A 229 0.82 -21.61 -23.32
C HIS A 229 1.18 -23.07 -23.60
N GLU A 230 1.60 -23.39 -24.83
CA GLU A 230 1.92 -24.76 -25.26
C GLU A 230 2.96 -25.44 -24.35
N MET A 231 3.99 -24.69 -23.95
CA MET A 231 5.03 -25.17 -23.03
C MET A 231 4.50 -25.53 -21.62
N LEU A 232 3.30 -25.10 -21.24
CA LEU A 232 2.70 -25.41 -19.93
C LEU A 232 1.83 -26.68 -19.97
N ASN A 233 1.56 -27.25 -21.14
CA ASN A 233 0.64 -28.38 -21.29
C ASN A 233 1.07 -29.63 -20.50
N ASP A 234 2.38 -29.85 -20.37
CA ASP A 234 2.95 -31.00 -19.65
C ASP A 234 3.24 -30.68 -18.16
N MET A 235 2.81 -29.52 -17.67
CA MET A 235 3.07 -29.05 -16.31
C MET A 235 1.78 -28.75 -15.55
N GLU A 236 1.80 -29.00 -14.26
CA GLU A 236 0.70 -28.67 -13.35
C GLU A 236 0.96 -27.33 -12.62
N PRO A 237 -0.09 -26.56 -12.32
CA PRO A 237 0.03 -25.35 -11.50
C PRO A 237 0.32 -25.74 -10.04
N LEU A 238 1.47 -25.32 -9.53
CA LEU A 238 1.92 -25.62 -8.17
C LEU A 238 1.58 -24.52 -7.17
N GLY A 239 1.21 -23.33 -7.64
CA GLY A 239 0.87 -22.19 -6.81
C GLY A 239 1.43 -20.88 -7.37
N TRP A 240 1.85 -19.98 -6.49
CA TRP A 240 2.42 -18.69 -6.84
C TRP A 240 3.50 -18.28 -5.84
N ILE A 241 4.39 -17.41 -6.29
CA ILE A 241 5.47 -16.81 -5.51
C ILE A 241 5.39 -15.29 -5.63
N HIS A 242 5.70 -14.56 -4.57
CA HIS A 242 5.79 -13.11 -4.62
C HIS A 242 6.93 -12.58 -3.75
N THR A 243 7.37 -11.36 -4.03
CA THR A 243 8.26 -10.61 -3.15
C THR A 243 7.46 -9.82 -2.12
N GLN A 244 8.06 -9.57 -0.96
CA GLN A 244 7.48 -8.73 0.08
C GLN A 244 8.54 -7.75 0.59
N PRO A 245 8.33 -6.43 0.44
CA PRO A 245 9.16 -5.44 1.11
C PRO A 245 8.88 -5.46 2.61
N LYS A 246 9.91 -5.23 3.42
CA LYS A 246 9.75 -4.90 4.84
C LYS A 246 9.29 -3.46 5.01
#